data_AF-A0AAW8HY81-F1
#
_entry.id   AF-A0AAW8HY81-F1
#
_cell.length_a   1.000
_cell.length_b   1.000
_cell.length_c   1.000
_cell.angle_alpha   90.00
_cell.angle_beta   90.00
_cell.angle_gamma   90.00
#
_symmetry.space_group_name_H-M   'P 1'
#
loop_
_entity.id
_entity.type
_entity.pdbx_description
1 polymer ?
#
loop_
_entity_poly.entity_id
_entity_poly.type
_entity_poly.pdbx_seq_one_letter_code
_entity_poly.pdbx_strand_id
1 'polypeptide(L)' 'MTKPTSLPIPDRTYRDAHGEVVSVVSVEHNRVTFYRQGYQFPCVQPVERFLKEFTEVAQ' A
#
# COMPACT_ATOMS: atom_id res chain seq x y z
N MET A 1 6.12 6.26 -22.08
CA MET A 1 4.76 5.89 -21.65
C MET A 1 4.70 5.97 -20.13
N THR A 2 4.25 7.10 -19.58
CA THR A 2 3.95 7.18 -18.14
C THR A 2 2.63 6.44 -17.94
N LYS A 3 2.67 5.23 -17.37
CA LYS A 3 1.44 4.59 -16.88
C LYS A 3 0.78 5.60 -15.92
N PRO A 4 -0.52 5.87 -16.01
CA PRO A 4 -1.20 6.61 -14.96
C PRO A 4 -1.05 5.77 -13.69
N THR A 5 -0.16 6.18 -12.80
CA THR A 5 0.04 5.48 -11.54
C THR A 5 -1.11 5.88 -10.64
N SER A 6 -2.20 5.13 -10.72
CA SER A 6 -3.33 5.27 -9.79
C SER A 6 -2.80 5.18 -8.37
N LEU A 7 -3.28 6.07 -7.50
CA LEU A 7 -2.97 6.01 -6.06
C LEU A 7 -3.45 4.67 -5.49
N PRO A 8 -2.81 4.17 -4.42
CA PRO A 8 -3.34 3.03 -3.68
C PRO A 8 -4.77 3.29 -3.21
N ILE A 9 -5.59 2.25 -3.18
CA ILE A 9 -7.01 2.33 -2.88
C ILE A 9 -7.19 1.89 -1.42
N PRO A 10 -7.81 2.71 -0.55
CA PRO A 10 -8.21 2.28 0.78
C PRO A 10 -9.07 1.01 0.77
N ASP A 11 -8.99 0.24 1.85
CA ASP A 11 -9.69 -1.04 2.05
C ASP A 11 -9.30 -2.15 1.07
N ARG A 12 -8.26 -1.94 0.23
CA ARG A 12 -7.65 -2.98 -0.60
C ARG A 12 -6.42 -3.59 0.07
N THR A 13 -6.16 -4.83 -0.31
CA THR A 13 -4.98 -5.58 0.11
C THR A 13 -3.89 -5.52 -0.94
N TYR A 14 -2.67 -5.30 -0.46
CA TYR A 14 -1.47 -5.26 -1.29
C TYR A 14 -0.45 -6.26 -0.76
N ARG A 15 0.45 -6.71 -1.63
CA ARG A 15 1.52 -7.64 -1.29
C ARG A 15 2.87 -7.05 -1.66
N ASP A 16 3.85 -7.16 -0.78
CA ASP A 16 5.22 -6.76 -1.06
C ASP A 16 6.04 -7.86 -1.78
N ALA A 17 7.29 -7.55 -2.11
CA ALA A 17 8.22 -8.50 -2.73
C ALA A 17 8.59 -9.71 -1.84
N HIS A 18 8.38 -9.62 -0.53
CA HIS A 18 8.63 -10.70 0.43
C HIS A 18 7.39 -11.59 0.65
N GLY A 19 6.26 -11.24 0.06
CA GLY A 19 5.00 -11.96 0.20
C GLY A 19 4.14 -11.48 1.37
N GLU A 20 4.54 -10.44 2.09
CA GLU A 20 3.78 -9.88 3.19
C GLU A 20 2.55 -9.13 2.65
N VAL A 21 1.38 -9.46 3.18
CA VAL A 21 0.11 -8.84 2.79
C VAL A 21 -0.23 -7.72 3.77
N VAL A 22 -0.58 -6.56 3.21
CA VAL A 22 -0.95 -5.37 3.95
C VAL A 22 -2.33 -4.86 3.54
N SER A 23 -3.02 -4.22 4.47
CA SER A 23 -4.31 -3.57 4.22
C SER A 23 -4.13 -2.05 4.28
N VAL A 24 -4.41 -1.37 3.18
CA VAL A 24 -4.38 0.11 3.14
C VAL A 24 -5.64 0.64 3.82
N VAL A 25 -5.48 1.61 4.72
CA VAL A 25 -6.60 2.23 5.44
C VAL A 25 -6.83 3.69 5.04
N SER A 26 -5.78 4.41 4.60
CA SER A 26 -5.94 5.77 4.09
C SER A 26 -4.82 6.17 3.14
N VAL A 27 -5.13 7.08 2.21
CA VAL A 27 -4.16 7.74 1.34
C VAL A 27 -4.41 9.24 1.37
N GLU A 28 -3.56 9.97 2.07
CA GLU A 28 -3.71 11.40 2.33
C GLU A 28 -2.35 12.07 2.37
N HIS A 29 -2.27 13.36 2.01
CA HIS A 29 -1.03 14.15 2.10
C HIS A 29 0.21 13.47 1.46
N ASN A 30 0.01 12.80 0.32
CA ASN A 30 1.05 12.03 -0.39
C ASN A 30 1.67 10.87 0.43
N ARG A 31 0.90 10.35 1.39
CA ARG A 31 1.28 9.22 2.24
C ARG A 31 0.19 8.14 2.23
N VAL A 32 0.62 6.90 2.42
CA VAL A 32 -0.23 5.72 2.55
C VAL A 32 -0.10 5.22 3.96
N THR A 33 -1.24 5.04 4.63
CA THR A 33 -1.34 4.38 5.94
C THR A 33 -1.87 2.98 5.73
N PHE A 34 -1.20 1.99 6.28
CA PHE A 34 -1.57 0.58 6.12
C PHE A 34 -1.19 -0.24 7.35
N TYR A 35 -1.79 -1.42 7.50
CA TYR A 35 -1.46 -2.39 8.53
C TYR A 35 -0.82 -3.64 7.93
N ARG A 36 0.15 -4.20 8.64
CA ARG A 36 0.79 -5.48 8.34
C ARG A 36 0.18 -6.57 9.21
N GLN A 37 0.10 -7.79 8.68
CA GLN A 37 -0.33 -8.94 9.46
C GLN A 37 0.62 -9.18 10.64
N GLY A 38 0.07 -9.33 11.85
CA GLY A 38 0.86 -9.56 13.06
C GLY A 38 1.53 -8.32 13.67
N TYR A 39 1.30 -7.11 13.12
CA TYR A 39 1.82 -5.85 13.69
C TYR A 39 0.68 -4.92 14.08
N GLN A 40 0.70 -4.44 15.33
CA GLN A 40 -0.43 -3.73 15.94
C GLN A 40 -0.53 -2.26 15.53
N PHE A 41 0.56 -1.63 15.10
CA PHE A 41 0.60 -0.20 14.84
C PHE A 41 0.52 0.10 13.34
N PRO A 42 -0.09 1.23 12.94
CA PRO A 42 -0.14 1.61 11.54
C PRO A 42 1.27 1.93 11.02
N CYS A 43 1.54 1.51 9.79
CA CYS A 43 2.71 1.92 9.04
C CYS A 43 2.33 3.05 8.09
N VAL A 44 3.18 4.09 8.02
CA VAL A 44 2.98 5.25 7.13
C VAL A 44 4.18 5.39 6.22
N GLN A 45 3.96 5.47 4.91
CA GLN A 45 5.03 5.67 3.94
C GLN A 45 4.61 6.59 2.79
N PRO A 46 5.56 7.22 2.06
CA PRO A 46 5.24 7.97 0.86
C PRO A 46 4.55 7.12 -0.19
N VAL A 47 3.59 7.71 -0.91
CA VAL A 47 2.86 7.05 -2.00
C VAL A 47 3.80 6.43 -3.04
N GLU A 48 4.83 7.18 -3.46
CA GLU A 48 5.81 6.71 -4.45
C GLU A 48 6.52 5.43 -4.00
N ARG A 49 6.91 5.37 -2.71
CA ARG A 49 7.56 4.20 -2.14
C ARG A 49 6.60 3.00 -2.10
N PHE A 50 5.37 3.23 -1.66
CA PHE A 50 4.35 2.20 -1.59
C PHE A 50 4.12 1.56 -2.97
N LEU A 51 3.94 2.39 -4.00
CA LEU A 51 3.68 1.92 -5.37
C LEU A 51 4.87 1.18 -6.00
N LYS A 52 6.08 1.40 -5.51
CA LYS A 52 7.29 0.69 -5.95
C LYS A 52 7.44 -0.67 -5.25
N GLU A 53 7.06 -0.75 -3.98
CA GLU A 53 7.30 -1.92 -3.13
C GLU A 53 6.11 -2.90 -3.09
N PHE A 54 4.90 -2.43 -3.41
CA PHE A 54 3.65 -3.19 -3.22
C PHE A 54 2.86 -3.33 -4.53
N THR A 55 2.24 -4.50 -4.71
CA THR A 55 1.32 -4.79 -5.81
C THR A 55 -0.06 -5.13 -5.26
N GLU A 56 -1.13 -4.62 -5.87
CA GLU A 56 -2.49 -4.94 -5.47
C GLU A 56 -2.75 -6.44 -5.64
N VAL A 57 -3.32 -7.08 -4.61
CA VAL A 57 -3.77 -8.45 -4.71
C VAL A 57 -5.17 -8.41 -5.31
N ALA A 58 -5.30 -8.79 -6.58
CA ALA A 58 -6.59 -8.99 -7.20
C ALA A 58 -7.37 -10.04 -6.38
N GLN A 59 -8.61 -9.72 -6.00
CA GLN A 59 -9.54 -10.68 -5.41
C GLN A 59 -9.96 -11.74 -6.42
#